data_AF-A0A2T6BRQ0-F1
#
_entry.id   AF-A0A2T6BRQ0-F1
#
_cell.length_a   1.000
_cell.length_b   1.000
_cell.length_c   1.000
_cell.angle_alpha   90.00
_cell.angle_beta   90.00
_cell.angle_gamma   90.00
#
_symmetry.space_group_name_H-M   'P 1'
#
loop_
_entity.id
_entity.type
_entity.pdbx_description
1 polymer ?
#
loop_
_entity_poly.entity_id
_entity_poly.type
_entity_poly.pdbx_seq_one_letter_code
_entity_poly.pdbx_strand_id
1 'polypeptide(L)'
;MKLKEKTIDITSKIAKGFVDFFALNLVLIFVVFTFQACTTEDTSEINVSDDSFSEVLDMTSYQLLNDIRLSTLNGLPSAKDARSNLVYLLKYEGQKLPNTDFTNSIYNLEDLIEARDMYGLQIKTASQLNNTIAKNGDTTVNTTTADEEPVSAHEMDEAEAIAMLTPLVAEARVYLETKGFTQDEIDLMIEEAGGTEYDLVLIVMVMKEIENLPQAPSDTVDGTGDTGTVSTTQENELTAEEIGTCALIAIGADILWALGGSNASSWSKAAIKKAFKTAAKKLLGPIGVAIAVVSFGLCLLTESQD
;
A
#
# COMPACT_ATOMS: atom_id res chain seq x y z
N MET A 1 15.44 -58.09 -9.25
CA MET A 1 16.40 -57.03 -9.62
C MET A 1 16.24 -56.59 -11.09
N LYS A 2 15.01 -56.33 -11.58
CA LYS A 2 14.71 -55.95 -12.98
C LYS A 2 13.71 -54.78 -13.12
N LEU A 3 13.51 -54.02 -12.04
CA LEU A 3 12.54 -52.90 -12.01
C LEU A 3 13.20 -51.52 -12.02
N LYS A 4 14.53 -51.41 -11.88
CA LYS A 4 15.24 -50.12 -11.86
C LYS A 4 15.70 -49.61 -13.22
N GLU A 5 15.67 -50.45 -14.25
CA GLU A 5 16.24 -50.10 -15.57
C GLU A 5 15.22 -49.44 -16.51
N LYS A 6 13.92 -49.54 -16.22
CA LYS A 6 12.86 -49.00 -17.09
C LYS A 6 12.45 -47.55 -16.77
N THR A 7 12.88 -47.00 -15.63
CA THR A 7 12.47 -45.67 -15.16
C THR A 7 13.35 -44.54 -15.71
N ILE A 8 14.55 -44.84 -16.21
CA ILE A 8 15.52 -43.83 -16.67
C ILE A 8 15.17 -43.30 -18.08
N ASP A 9 14.51 -44.09 -18.92
CA ASP A 9 14.22 -43.70 -20.32
C ASP A 9 13.01 -42.76 -20.47
N ILE A 10 12.12 -42.70 -19.47
CA ILE A 10 10.93 -41.84 -19.52
C ILE A 10 11.28 -40.40 -19.11
N THR A 11 12.18 -40.23 -18.14
CA THR A 11 12.55 -38.92 -17.59
C THR A 11 13.30 -38.05 -18.61
N SER A 12 14.10 -38.66 -19.50
CA SER A 12 14.87 -37.92 -20.51
C SER A 12 13.99 -37.31 -21.61
N LYS A 13 12.86 -37.95 -21.95
CA LYS A 13 11.94 -37.46 -22.97
C LYS A 13 11.07 -36.31 -22.47
N ILE A 14 10.72 -36.32 -21.18
CA ILE A 14 9.96 -35.23 -20.54
C ILE A 14 10.84 -33.99 -20.36
N ALA A 15 12.11 -34.16 -19.98
CA ALA A 15 13.05 -33.05 -19.82
C ALA A 15 13.28 -32.28 -21.13
N LYS A 16 13.32 -32.97 -22.27
CA LYS A 16 13.55 -32.33 -23.58
C LYS A 16 12.38 -31.45 -24.02
N GLY A 17 11.14 -31.87 -23.75
CA GLY A 17 9.94 -31.06 -24.06
C GLY A 17 9.81 -29.80 -23.19
N PHE A 18 10.26 -29.86 -21.93
CA PHE A 18 10.21 -28.70 -21.03
C PHE A 18 11.22 -27.60 -21.42
N VAL A 19 12.40 -27.98 -21.92
CA VAL A 19 13.42 -27.01 -22.37
C VAL A 19 12.94 -26.23 -23.60
N ASP A 20 12.31 -26.91 -24.56
CA ASP A 20 11.77 -26.26 -25.77
C ASP A 20 10.63 -25.29 -25.43
N PHE A 21 9.78 -25.63 -24.46
CA PHE A 21 8.71 -24.75 -23.98
C PHE A 21 9.24 -23.52 -23.22
N PHE A 22 10.29 -23.69 -22.43
CA PHE A 22 10.95 -22.57 -21.73
C PHE A 22 11.67 -21.64 -22.70
N ALA A 23 12.36 -22.17 -23.71
CA ALA A 23 13.06 -21.37 -24.71
C ALA A 23 12.08 -20.49 -25.53
N LEU A 24 10.93 -21.04 -25.92
CA LEU A 24 9.91 -20.30 -26.67
C LEU A 24 9.32 -19.14 -25.85
N ASN A 25 9.00 -19.38 -24.58
CA ASN A 25 8.47 -18.34 -23.69
C ASN A 25 9.53 -17.27 -23.37
N LEU A 26 10.80 -17.64 -23.23
CA LEU A 26 11.88 -16.69 -22.97
C LEU A 26 12.12 -15.77 -24.17
N VAL A 27 12.01 -16.28 -25.40
CA VAL A 27 12.07 -15.46 -26.62
C VAL A 27 10.89 -14.49 -26.71
N LEU A 28 9.66 -14.92 -26.37
CA LEU A 28 8.50 -14.03 -26.35
C LEU A 28 8.65 -12.90 -25.33
N ILE A 29 9.20 -13.18 -24.15
CA ILE A 29 9.49 -12.17 -23.12
C ILE A 29 10.54 -11.17 -23.64
N PHE A 30 11.63 -11.65 -24.27
CA PHE A 30 12.66 -10.78 -24.84
C PHE A 30 12.13 -9.85 -25.93
N VAL A 31 11.22 -10.34 -26.77
CA VAL A 31 10.58 -9.53 -27.82
C VAL A 31 9.71 -8.42 -27.20
N VAL A 32 8.98 -8.69 -26.12
CA VAL A 32 8.17 -7.66 -25.45
C VAL A 32 9.06 -6.58 -24.82
N PHE A 33 10.19 -6.95 -24.22
CA PHE A 33 11.13 -5.98 -23.63
C PHE A 33 11.85 -5.11 -24.68
N THR A 34 12.15 -5.62 -25.87
CA THR A 34 12.78 -4.81 -26.92
C THR A 34 11.83 -3.81 -27.57
N PHE A 35 10.52 -4.09 -27.60
CA PHE A 35 9.52 -3.13 -28.08
C PHE A 35 9.21 -2.01 -27.06
N GLN A 36 9.35 -2.26 -25.75
CA GLN A 36 9.20 -1.22 -24.73
C GLN A 36 10.41 -0.28 -24.61
N ALA A 37 11.59 -0.70 -25.08
CA ALA A 37 12.80 0.14 -25.06
C ALA A 37 12.86 1.19 -26.19
N CYS A 38 11.86 1.26 -27.08
CA CYS A 38 11.85 2.13 -28.25
C CYS A 38 10.49 2.82 -28.46
N THR A 39 10.01 3.54 -27.45
CA THR A 39 9.05 4.63 -27.62
C THR A 39 9.57 5.86 -26.89
N THR A 40 10.49 6.57 -27.52
CA THR A 40 10.73 7.99 -27.23
C THR A 40 9.66 8.77 -27.99
N GLU A 41 8.51 9.01 -27.36
CA GLU A 41 7.58 10.04 -27.79
C GLU A 41 7.95 11.34 -27.06
N ASP A 42 8.18 12.40 -27.83
CA ASP A 42 8.46 13.75 -27.37
C ASP A 42 7.25 14.31 -26.60
N THR A 43 7.18 14.05 -25.30
CA THR A 43 6.31 14.79 -24.38
C THR A 43 7.04 16.05 -23.93
N SER A 44 6.50 17.20 -24.30
CA SER A 44 6.87 18.50 -23.76
C SER A 44 6.87 18.45 -22.23
N GLU A 45 8.05 18.67 -21.64
CA GLU A 45 8.24 18.83 -20.19
C GLU A 45 7.38 19.97 -19.67
N ILE A 46 6.24 19.62 -19.06
CA ILE A 46 5.65 20.49 -18.05
C ILE A 46 6.49 20.24 -16.80
N ASN A 47 7.33 21.21 -16.46
CA ASN A 47 8.12 21.23 -15.23
C ASN A 47 7.17 21.49 -14.06
N VAL A 48 6.31 20.52 -13.75
CA VAL A 48 5.58 20.46 -12.47
C VAL A 48 6.63 20.07 -11.44
N SER A 49 6.85 20.93 -10.46
CA SER A 49 7.76 20.65 -9.35
C SER A 49 7.31 19.38 -8.66
N ASP A 50 8.13 18.33 -8.77
CA ASP A 50 7.82 16.96 -8.34
C ASP A 50 7.59 16.88 -6.81
N ASP A 51 8.03 17.88 -6.04
CA ASP A 51 7.95 17.93 -4.58
C ASP A 51 6.55 18.27 -4.02
N SER A 52 5.62 18.71 -4.88
CA SER A 52 4.29 19.19 -4.46
C SER A 52 3.44 18.14 -3.74
N PHE A 53 3.48 16.88 -4.19
CA PHE A 53 2.71 15.82 -3.53
C PHE A 53 3.21 15.53 -2.11
N SER A 54 4.53 15.44 -1.91
CA SER A 54 5.13 15.13 -0.60
C SER A 54 4.86 16.26 0.40
N GLU A 55 4.96 17.53 -0.02
CA GLU A 55 4.61 18.67 0.84
C GLU A 55 3.13 18.62 1.28
N VAL A 56 2.23 18.32 0.35
CA VAL A 56 0.80 18.17 0.65
C VAL A 56 0.55 16.94 1.53
N LEU A 57 1.30 15.85 1.35
CA LEU A 57 1.23 14.64 2.17
C LEU A 57 1.65 14.90 3.61
N ASP A 58 2.74 15.60 3.84
CA ASP A 58 3.21 15.93 5.19
C ASP A 58 2.21 16.80 5.92
N MET A 59 1.73 17.86 5.25
CA MET A 59 0.71 18.75 5.81
C MET A 59 -0.59 17.99 6.11
N THR A 60 -1.06 17.17 5.17
CA THR A 60 -2.31 16.43 5.32
C THR A 60 -2.18 15.36 6.39
N SER A 61 -1.05 14.66 6.48
CA SER A 61 -0.80 13.67 7.53
C SER A 61 -0.85 14.31 8.92
N TYR A 62 -0.25 15.49 9.08
CA TYR A 62 -0.32 16.25 10.32
C TYR A 62 -1.75 16.71 10.66
N GLN A 63 -2.53 17.14 9.67
CA GLN A 63 -3.93 17.51 9.88
C GLN A 63 -4.78 16.29 10.25
N LEU A 64 -4.63 15.17 9.55
CA LEU A 64 -5.33 13.92 9.82
C LEU A 64 -5.07 13.42 11.25
N LEU A 65 -3.84 13.57 11.76
CA LEU A 65 -3.46 13.20 13.12
C LEU A 65 -4.19 14.05 14.19
N ASN A 66 -4.28 15.36 13.98
CA ASN A 66 -4.73 16.30 15.02
C ASN A 66 -6.21 16.65 14.95
N ASP A 67 -6.77 16.72 13.75
CA ASP A 67 -8.08 17.31 13.52
C ASP A 67 -9.18 16.25 13.48
N ILE A 68 -8.91 15.06 12.92
CA ILE A 68 -9.92 14.00 12.89
C ILE A 68 -10.17 13.44 14.29
N ARG A 69 -11.39 13.66 14.76
CA ARG A 69 -11.84 13.13 16.05
C ARG A 69 -12.53 11.80 15.89
N LEU A 70 -12.16 10.87 16.76
CA LEU A 70 -12.81 9.59 16.93
C LEU A 70 -13.75 9.65 18.14
N SER A 71 -14.98 9.18 17.94
CA SER A 71 -15.94 9.01 19.02
C SER A 71 -16.09 7.54 19.37
N THR A 72 -15.63 7.14 20.56
CA THR A 72 -15.81 5.77 21.06
C THR A 72 -17.29 5.49 21.30
N LEU A 73 -17.77 4.38 20.73
CA LEU A 73 -19.15 3.95 20.94
C LEU A 73 -19.31 3.16 22.24
N ASN A 74 -20.41 3.40 22.94
CA ASN A 74 -20.80 2.62 24.11
C ASN A 74 -21.29 1.23 23.65
N GLY A 75 -20.36 0.28 23.58
CA GLY A 75 -20.61 -1.09 23.13
C GLY A 75 -20.39 -1.27 21.63
N LEU A 76 -20.41 -2.54 21.22
CA LEU A 76 -20.15 -2.92 19.83
C LEU A 76 -21.45 -2.89 19.02
N PRO A 77 -21.56 -2.02 18.00
CA PRO A 77 -22.72 -2.03 17.12
C PRO A 77 -22.80 -3.35 16.36
N SER A 78 -24.03 -3.80 16.11
CA SER A 78 -24.25 -4.99 15.29
C SER A 78 -23.66 -4.76 13.90
N ALA A 79 -23.01 -5.76 13.31
CA ALA A 79 -22.47 -5.65 11.96
C ALA A 79 -23.54 -5.30 10.91
N LYS A 80 -24.82 -5.66 11.17
CA LYS A 80 -25.95 -5.28 10.30
C LYS A 80 -26.30 -3.80 10.35
N ASP A 81 -25.93 -3.12 11.43
CA ASP A 81 -26.13 -1.69 11.65
C ASP A 81 -24.83 -0.91 11.42
N ALA A 82 -23.80 -1.56 10.88
CA ALA A 82 -22.50 -0.95 10.67
C ALA A 82 -22.62 0.15 9.61
N ARG A 83 -22.59 1.39 10.08
CA ARG A 83 -22.51 2.59 9.23
C ARG A 83 -21.14 2.62 8.54
N SER A 84 -21.07 3.22 7.34
CA SER A 84 -19.80 3.36 6.59
C SER A 84 -18.68 4.03 7.39
N ASN A 85 -19.09 4.83 8.39
CA ASN A 85 -18.23 5.69 9.16
C ASN A 85 -17.67 5.07 10.46
N LEU A 86 -17.83 3.74 10.65
CA LEU A 86 -17.29 3.04 11.80
C LEU A 86 -15.95 2.37 11.50
N VAL A 87 -15.05 2.49 12.47
CA VAL A 87 -13.74 1.87 12.53
C VAL A 87 -13.70 0.95 13.74
N TYR A 88 -13.28 -0.29 13.54
CA TYR A 88 -13.23 -1.32 14.55
C TYR A 88 -11.79 -1.66 14.89
N LEU A 89 -11.49 -1.81 16.18
CA LEU A 89 -10.31 -2.51 16.65
C LEU A 89 -10.66 -3.97 16.91
N LEU A 90 -9.86 -4.88 16.35
CA LEU A 90 -10.04 -6.31 16.51
C LEU A 90 -8.80 -6.95 17.10
N LYS A 91 -8.98 -7.92 17.97
CA LYS A 91 -7.93 -8.79 18.48
C LYS A 91 -8.02 -10.16 17.81
N TYR A 92 -6.93 -10.91 17.82
CA TYR A 92 -6.96 -12.31 17.42
C TYR A 92 -7.58 -13.20 18.50
N GLU A 93 -8.14 -14.34 18.10
CA GLU A 93 -8.66 -15.35 19.02
C GLU A 93 -7.53 -15.81 19.96
N GLY A 94 -7.83 -15.83 21.27
CA GLY A 94 -6.87 -16.19 22.30
C GLY A 94 -5.87 -15.09 22.68
N GLN A 95 -5.85 -13.95 21.99
CA GLN A 95 -5.06 -12.78 22.40
C GLN A 95 -5.60 -12.22 23.73
N LYS A 96 -4.73 -12.17 24.73
CA LYS A 96 -5.06 -11.63 26.05
C LYS A 96 -4.71 -10.15 26.09
N LEU A 97 -5.73 -9.30 26.20
CA LEU A 97 -5.55 -7.88 26.47
C LEU A 97 -5.50 -7.64 27.98
N PRO A 98 -4.56 -6.82 28.49
CA PRO A 98 -4.40 -6.58 29.92
C PRO A 98 -5.62 -5.92 30.55
N ASN A 99 -6.24 -4.98 29.83
CA ASN A 99 -7.57 -4.43 30.04
C ASN A 99 -8.09 -3.84 28.72
N THR A 100 -9.34 -3.38 28.68
CA THR A 100 -9.91 -2.65 27.53
C THR A 100 -10.09 -1.16 27.83
N ASP A 101 -9.60 -0.68 28.98
CA ASP A 101 -9.79 0.71 29.41
C ASP A 101 -9.09 1.69 28.47
N PHE A 102 -7.99 1.25 27.82
CA PHE A 102 -7.27 2.03 26.81
C PHE A 102 -8.16 2.48 25.65
N THR A 103 -9.24 1.75 25.35
CA THR A 103 -10.16 2.10 24.25
C THR A 103 -10.92 3.40 24.52
N ASN A 104 -11.02 3.82 25.78
CA ASN A 104 -11.60 5.12 26.16
C ASN A 104 -10.61 6.28 26.00
N SER A 105 -9.34 5.99 25.70
CA SER A 105 -8.30 6.98 25.46
C SER A 105 -8.06 7.25 23.97
N ILE A 106 -8.85 6.64 23.07
CA ILE A 106 -8.71 6.80 21.62
C ILE A 106 -9.59 7.96 21.15
N TYR A 107 -8.99 9.11 20.89
CA TYR A 107 -9.68 10.34 20.50
C TYR A 107 -9.34 10.81 19.09
N ASN A 108 -8.22 10.37 18.52
CA ASN A 108 -7.79 10.71 17.18
C ASN A 108 -7.16 9.50 16.47
N LEU A 109 -6.72 9.69 15.22
CA LEU A 109 -6.08 8.61 14.46
C LEU A 109 -4.74 8.18 15.07
N GLU A 110 -3.98 9.08 15.68
CA GLU A 110 -2.72 8.76 16.35
C GLU A 110 -2.93 7.72 17.46
N ASP A 111 -3.86 8.00 18.39
CA ASP A 111 -4.20 7.10 19.49
C ASP A 111 -4.67 5.73 18.99
N LEU A 112 -5.40 5.72 17.86
CA LEU A 112 -5.89 4.50 17.23
C LEU A 112 -4.74 3.65 16.67
N ILE A 113 -3.78 4.28 15.99
CA ILE A 113 -2.59 3.62 15.45
C ILE A 113 -1.67 3.14 16.58
N GLU A 114 -1.45 3.96 17.61
CA GLU A 114 -0.65 3.58 18.78
C GLU A 114 -1.28 2.38 19.50
N ALA A 115 -2.60 2.37 19.69
CA ALA A 115 -3.30 1.23 20.27
C ALA A 115 -3.18 -0.04 19.42
N ARG A 116 -3.22 0.09 18.08
CA ARG A 116 -2.98 -1.04 17.17
C ARG A 116 -1.61 -1.64 17.40
N ASP A 117 -0.57 -0.80 17.42
CA ASP A 117 0.82 -1.25 17.47
C ASP A 117 1.19 -1.78 18.86
N MET A 118 0.81 -1.06 19.92
CA MET A 118 1.10 -1.45 21.30
C MET A 118 0.47 -2.79 21.69
N TYR A 119 -0.77 -3.04 21.24
CA TYR A 119 -1.51 -4.23 21.62
C TYR A 119 -1.53 -5.32 20.55
N GLY A 120 -0.98 -5.08 19.35
CA GLY A 120 -1.03 -6.00 18.22
C GLY A 120 -2.47 -6.25 17.73
N LEU A 121 -3.26 -5.19 17.64
CA LEU A 121 -4.64 -5.25 17.15
C LEU A 121 -4.70 -5.10 15.63
N GLN A 122 -5.85 -5.35 15.04
CA GLN A 122 -6.17 -4.98 13.68
C GLN A 122 -7.16 -3.82 13.65
N ILE A 123 -7.03 -2.95 12.64
CA ILE A 123 -8.01 -1.91 12.34
C ILE A 123 -8.81 -2.37 11.11
N LYS A 124 -10.14 -2.37 11.20
CA LYS A 124 -11.02 -2.58 10.03
C LYS A 124 -12.12 -1.55 9.98
N THR A 125 -12.48 -1.10 8.78
CA THR A 125 -13.69 -0.30 8.58
C THR A 125 -14.93 -1.20 8.55
N ALA A 126 -16.11 -0.61 8.78
CA ALA A 126 -17.40 -1.31 8.65
C ALA A 126 -17.54 -2.05 7.31
N SER A 127 -17.10 -1.42 6.23
CA SER A 127 -17.17 -2.03 4.90
C SER A 127 -16.25 -3.26 4.80
N GLN A 128 -15.07 -3.23 5.45
CA GLN A 128 -14.12 -4.36 5.43
C GLN A 128 -14.70 -5.54 6.24
N LEU A 129 -15.41 -5.23 7.33
CA LEU A 129 -16.11 -6.22 8.14
C LEU A 129 -17.29 -6.85 7.37
N ASN A 130 -18.13 -6.04 6.71
CA ASN A 130 -19.29 -6.53 5.96
C ASN A 130 -18.92 -7.41 4.77
N ASN A 131 -17.84 -7.06 4.05
CA ASN A 131 -17.33 -7.89 2.95
C ASN A 131 -16.85 -9.28 3.42
N THR A 132 -16.46 -9.41 4.69
CA THR A 132 -16.09 -10.70 5.29
C THR A 132 -17.33 -11.54 5.59
N ILE A 133 -18.41 -10.92 6.09
CA ILE A 133 -19.69 -11.59 6.40
C ILE A 133 -20.38 -12.09 5.13
N ALA A 134 -20.43 -11.26 4.08
CA ALA A 134 -21.08 -11.62 2.81
C ALA A 134 -20.46 -12.85 2.13
N LYS A 135 -19.16 -13.08 2.34
CA LYS A 135 -18.46 -14.27 1.80
C LYS A 135 -18.76 -15.55 2.58
N ASN A 136 -19.09 -15.45 3.87
CA ASN A 136 -19.25 -16.59 4.77
C ASN A 136 -20.71 -17.08 4.90
N GLY A 137 -21.70 -16.32 4.41
CA GLY A 137 -23.10 -16.77 4.34
C GLY A 137 -23.83 -16.92 5.68
N ASP A 138 -23.16 -16.62 6.81
CA ASP A 138 -23.74 -16.62 8.15
C ASP A 138 -24.31 -15.24 8.49
N THR A 139 -25.59 -15.21 8.89
CA THR A 139 -26.33 -13.98 9.22
C THR A 139 -26.30 -13.63 10.70
N THR A 140 -25.59 -14.42 11.51
CA THR A 140 -25.30 -14.12 12.90
C THR A 140 -23.89 -13.54 13.02
N VAL A 141 -23.74 -12.47 13.79
CA VAL A 141 -22.45 -11.79 14.05
C VAL A 141 -21.64 -12.67 15.02
N ASN A 142 -21.33 -13.89 14.59
CA ASN A 142 -20.15 -14.61 15.05
C ASN A 142 -19.03 -14.23 14.06
N THR A 143 -18.68 -12.94 14.19
CA THR A 143 -17.37 -12.33 13.99
C THR A 143 -16.43 -13.00 13.00
N THR A 144 -16.17 -12.26 11.90
CA THR A 144 -14.89 -12.28 11.17
C THR A 144 -14.49 -13.67 10.64
N THR A 145 -13.31 -13.83 10.05
CA THR A 145 -12.73 -15.18 10.07
C THR A 145 -12.71 -15.64 11.53
N ALA A 146 -12.94 -16.92 11.83
CA ALA A 146 -13.15 -17.44 13.20
C ALA A 146 -12.11 -16.98 14.24
N ASP A 147 -10.98 -16.45 13.78
CA ASP A 147 -9.80 -16.05 14.54
C ASP A 147 -9.75 -14.57 14.96
N GLU A 148 -10.80 -13.75 14.78
CA GLU A 148 -10.78 -12.33 15.19
C GLU A 148 -12.02 -11.93 16.01
N GLU A 149 -11.84 -11.09 17.02
CA GLU A 149 -12.89 -10.60 17.90
C GLU A 149 -12.83 -9.06 18.03
N PRO A 150 -13.94 -8.34 17.83
CA PRO A 150 -13.98 -6.89 18.01
C PRO A 150 -13.77 -6.50 19.48
N VAL A 151 -12.94 -5.49 19.70
CA VAL A 151 -12.57 -4.94 21.02
C VAL A 151 -13.32 -3.63 21.27
N SER A 152 -13.31 -2.73 20.30
CA SER A 152 -14.00 -1.44 20.34
C SER A 152 -14.42 -0.98 18.94
N ALA A 153 -15.35 -0.04 18.90
CA ALA A 153 -15.77 0.64 17.68
C ALA A 153 -15.71 2.15 17.89
N HIS A 154 -15.20 2.85 16.89
CA HIS A 154 -15.01 4.28 16.88
C HIS A 154 -15.69 4.86 15.64
N GLU A 155 -16.45 5.93 15.84
CA GLU A 155 -17.06 6.69 14.74
C GLU A 155 -16.10 7.78 14.29
N MET A 156 -15.93 7.91 12.97
CA MET A 156 -15.08 8.90 12.32
C MET A 156 -15.94 9.71 11.35
N ASP A 157 -15.78 11.04 11.30
CA ASP A 157 -16.55 11.85 10.36
C ASP A 157 -16.00 11.66 8.93
N GLU A 158 -16.83 11.04 8.07
CA GLU A 158 -16.47 10.78 6.68
C GLU A 158 -16.29 12.08 5.88
N ALA A 159 -17.08 13.13 6.17
CA ALA A 159 -16.96 14.41 5.48
C ALA A 159 -15.67 15.14 5.86
N GLU A 160 -15.24 15.01 7.11
CA GLU A 160 -13.96 15.55 7.59
C GLU A 160 -12.78 14.81 6.93
N ALA A 161 -12.83 13.48 6.86
CA ALA A 161 -11.84 12.68 6.13
C ALA A 161 -11.76 13.08 4.65
N ILE A 162 -12.90 13.25 3.99
CA ILE A 162 -12.97 13.72 2.60
C ILE A 162 -12.33 15.09 2.45
N ALA A 163 -12.66 16.05 3.33
CA ALA A 163 -12.13 17.40 3.25
C ALA A 163 -10.60 17.42 3.34
N MET A 164 -10.02 16.60 4.21
CA MET A 164 -8.56 16.50 4.36
C MET A 164 -7.89 15.74 3.22
N LEU A 165 -8.52 14.71 2.66
CA LEU A 165 -7.95 13.94 1.54
C LEU A 165 -8.09 14.61 0.18
N THR A 166 -9.03 15.55 0.02
CA THR A 166 -9.27 16.25 -1.25
C THR A 166 -8.01 16.89 -1.86
N PRO A 167 -7.17 17.66 -1.13
CA PRO A 167 -5.93 18.18 -1.69
C PRO A 167 -4.97 17.07 -2.16
N LEU A 168 -4.88 15.96 -1.41
CA LEU A 168 -4.06 14.82 -1.82
C LEU A 168 -4.56 14.13 -3.08
N VAL A 169 -5.88 14.04 -3.27
CA VAL A 169 -6.45 13.50 -4.51
C VAL A 169 -6.07 14.36 -5.71
N ALA A 170 -6.12 15.69 -5.57
CA ALA A 170 -5.75 16.60 -6.64
C ALA A 170 -4.28 16.41 -7.04
N GLU A 171 -3.37 16.38 -6.07
CA GLU A 171 -1.94 16.14 -6.32
C GLU A 171 -1.66 14.72 -6.84
N ALA A 172 -2.40 13.71 -6.36
CA ALA A 172 -2.27 12.34 -6.86
C ALA A 172 -2.62 12.24 -8.36
N ARG A 173 -3.66 12.97 -8.80
CA ARG A 173 -4.02 13.05 -10.23
C ARG A 173 -2.89 13.70 -11.03
N VAL A 174 -2.39 14.85 -10.57
CA VAL A 174 -1.28 15.57 -11.23
C VAL A 174 -0.05 14.67 -11.34
N TYR A 175 0.31 13.96 -10.27
CA TYR A 175 1.42 13.01 -10.29
C TYR A 175 1.21 11.88 -11.30
N LEU A 176 0.01 11.29 -11.37
CA LEU A 176 -0.27 10.25 -12.37
C LEU A 176 -0.18 10.77 -13.81
N GLU A 177 -0.50 12.04 -14.06
CA GLU A 177 -0.26 12.68 -15.35
C GLU A 177 1.23 12.77 -15.69
N THR A 178 2.11 13.03 -14.70
CA THR A 178 3.56 13.00 -14.93
C THR A 178 4.06 11.58 -15.25
N LYS A 179 3.33 10.54 -14.81
CA LYS A 179 3.55 9.14 -15.21
C LYS A 179 2.87 8.77 -16.55
N GLY A 180 2.41 9.78 -17.27
CA GLY A 180 1.86 9.70 -18.61
C GLY A 180 0.40 9.30 -18.68
N PHE A 181 -0.33 9.20 -17.57
CA PHE A 181 -1.78 8.97 -17.61
C PHE A 181 -2.53 10.20 -18.09
N THR A 182 -3.60 10.02 -18.86
CA THR A 182 -4.58 11.09 -19.08
C THR A 182 -5.66 11.08 -18.00
N GLN A 183 -6.39 12.19 -17.82
CA GLN A 183 -7.55 12.22 -16.91
C GLN A 183 -8.58 11.13 -17.25
N ASP A 184 -8.89 10.94 -18.54
CA ASP A 184 -9.79 9.86 -18.99
C ASP A 184 -9.26 8.46 -18.59
N GLU A 185 -7.93 8.25 -18.64
CA GLU A 185 -7.32 6.98 -18.22
C GLU A 185 -7.37 6.78 -16.70
N ILE A 186 -7.25 7.86 -15.92
CA ILE A 186 -7.36 7.84 -14.46
C ILE A 186 -8.81 7.55 -14.06
N ASP A 187 -9.77 8.24 -14.66
CA ASP A 187 -11.20 8.05 -14.38
C ASP A 187 -11.65 6.64 -14.77
N LEU A 188 -11.21 6.14 -15.94
CA LEU A 188 -11.46 4.76 -16.35
C LEU A 188 -10.82 3.76 -15.39
N MET A 189 -9.61 4.04 -14.88
CA MET A 189 -8.95 3.19 -13.89
C MET A 189 -9.74 3.11 -12.58
N ILE A 190 -10.28 4.24 -12.10
CA ILE A 190 -11.17 4.32 -10.93
C ILE A 190 -12.42 3.47 -11.16
N GLU A 191 -13.10 3.67 -12.29
CA GLU A 191 -14.33 2.97 -12.65
C GLU A 191 -14.11 1.45 -12.78
N GLU A 192 -13.08 1.01 -13.52
CA GLU A 192 -12.78 -0.40 -13.75
C GLU A 192 -12.38 -1.18 -12.49
N ALA A 193 -11.88 -0.46 -11.47
CA ALA A 193 -11.56 -1.04 -10.18
C ALA A 193 -12.79 -1.12 -9.26
N GLY A 194 -13.84 -0.33 -9.53
CA GLY A 194 -14.94 -0.09 -8.61
C GLY A 194 -14.50 0.67 -7.35
N GLY A 195 -13.47 1.51 -7.47
CA GLY A 195 -12.91 2.28 -6.38
C GLY A 195 -13.45 3.71 -6.32
N THR A 196 -12.77 4.53 -5.53
CA THR A 196 -12.98 5.97 -5.42
C THR A 196 -11.70 6.71 -5.79
N GLU A 197 -11.79 8.01 -6.05
CA GLU A 197 -10.60 8.82 -6.34
C GLU A 197 -9.63 8.93 -5.16
N TYR A 198 -10.10 8.73 -3.93
CA TYR A 198 -9.25 8.69 -2.74
C TYR A 198 -8.27 7.52 -2.75
N ASP A 199 -8.62 6.41 -3.41
CA ASP A 199 -7.73 5.25 -3.51
C ASP A 199 -6.47 5.55 -4.35
N LEU A 200 -6.47 6.64 -5.13
CA LEU A 200 -5.28 7.11 -5.87
C LEU A 200 -4.17 7.54 -4.91
N VAL A 201 -4.54 8.19 -3.80
CA VAL A 201 -3.62 8.77 -2.82
C VAL A 201 -2.62 7.74 -2.35
N LEU A 202 -3.07 6.52 -2.07
CA LEU A 202 -2.23 5.49 -1.46
C LEU A 202 -1.17 4.93 -2.38
N ILE A 203 -1.47 4.83 -3.67
CA ILE A 203 -0.50 4.34 -4.64
C ILE A 203 0.50 5.42 -4.95
N VAL A 204 0.02 6.66 -5.14
CA VAL A 204 0.91 7.79 -5.39
C VAL A 204 1.84 8.01 -4.21
N MET A 205 1.33 7.92 -2.98
CA MET A 205 2.13 7.98 -1.76
C MET A 205 3.27 6.97 -1.77
N VAL A 206 2.98 5.70 -2.03
CA VAL A 206 4.02 4.66 -2.07
C VAL A 206 4.97 4.83 -3.24
N MET A 207 4.46 5.17 -4.42
CA MET A 207 5.29 5.39 -5.61
C MET A 207 6.25 6.57 -5.40
N LYS A 208 5.75 7.66 -4.82
CA LYS A 208 6.51 8.88 -4.59
C LYS A 208 7.65 8.66 -3.60
N GLU A 209 7.37 7.97 -2.50
CA GLU A 209 8.40 7.63 -1.51
C GLU A 209 9.48 6.71 -2.08
N ILE A 210 9.11 5.72 -2.90
CA ILE A 210 10.09 4.86 -3.57
C ILE A 210 10.94 5.66 -4.59
N GLU A 211 10.36 6.66 -5.27
CA GLU A 211 11.10 7.52 -6.19
C GLU A 211 12.03 8.50 -5.50
N ASN A 212 11.69 8.92 -4.28
CA ASN A 212 12.49 9.83 -3.46
C ASN A 212 13.69 9.13 -2.78
N LEU A 213 13.78 7.80 -2.89
CA LEU A 213 14.93 7.07 -2.35
C LEU A 213 16.24 7.54 -3.01
N PRO A 214 17.32 7.72 -2.25
CA PRO A 214 18.65 7.86 -2.82
C PRO A 214 18.91 6.75 -3.81
N GLN A 215 19.19 7.12 -5.06
CA GLN A 215 19.83 6.18 -5.96
C GLN A 215 21.19 5.86 -5.34
N ALA A 216 21.37 4.59 -4.93
CA ALA A 216 22.65 4.11 -4.44
C ALA A 216 23.74 4.63 -5.40
N PRO A 217 24.78 5.30 -4.89
CA PRO A 217 25.84 5.80 -5.75
C PRO A 217 26.30 4.62 -6.60
N SER A 218 26.14 4.74 -7.92
CA SER A 218 26.71 3.78 -8.83
C SER A 218 28.21 3.81 -8.56
N ASP A 219 28.72 2.79 -7.88
CA ASP A 219 30.14 2.59 -7.63
C ASP A 219 30.88 2.45 -8.97
N THR A 220 31.09 3.56 -9.67
CA THR A 220 32.26 3.72 -10.52
C THR A 220 33.43 3.84 -9.57
N VAL A 221 33.95 2.69 -9.15
CA VAL A 221 35.29 2.54 -8.61
C VAL A 221 36.26 2.94 -9.73
N ASP A 222 36.45 4.24 -9.92
CA ASP A 222 37.63 4.73 -10.63
C ASP A 222 38.72 4.93 -9.58
N GLY A 223 39.62 3.95 -9.54
CA GLY A 223 40.73 3.90 -8.61
C GLY A 223 41.73 5.00 -8.91
N THR A 224 41.47 6.21 -8.42
CA THR A 224 42.50 7.25 -8.33
C THR A 224 42.35 8.00 -7.03
N GLY A 225 43.27 7.74 -6.10
CA GLY A 225 43.24 8.34 -4.78
C GLY A 225 43.43 9.85 -4.85
N ASP A 226 42.55 10.57 -4.15
CA ASP A 226 42.90 11.87 -3.59
C ASP A 226 42.15 12.09 -2.28
N THR A 227 42.88 12.71 -1.37
CA THR A 227 42.59 12.93 0.03
C THR A 227 41.57 14.05 0.27
N GLY A 228 40.61 13.79 1.16
CA GLY A 228 40.05 14.81 2.04
C GLY A 228 38.79 15.52 1.56
N THR A 229 37.64 15.03 1.98
CA THR A 229 36.48 15.84 2.43
C THR A 229 35.48 14.90 3.11
N VAL A 230 35.50 14.87 4.44
CA VAL A 230 34.47 14.21 5.24
C VAL A 230 33.29 15.19 5.30
N SER A 231 32.40 15.06 4.34
CA SER A 231 31.04 15.60 4.43
C SER A 231 30.13 14.44 4.83
N THR A 232 29.95 14.22 6.13
CA THR A 232 28.89 13.35 6.65
C THR A 232 27.88 14.23 7.36
N THR A 233 27.07 14.95 6.58
CA THR A 233 25.67 15.14 6.98
C THR A 233 25.05 13.77 6.82
N GLN A 234 25.17 12.97 7.88
CA GLN A 234 24.44 11.73 8.03
C GLN A 234 23.00 12.16 8.34
N GLU A 235 22.27 12.57 7.30
CA GLU A 235 20.82 12.57 7.35
C GLU A 235 20.43 11.09 7.33
N ASN A 236 19.60 10.67 8.28
CA ASN A 236 19.06 9.32 8.34
C ASN A 236 18.22 9.10 7.08
N GLU A 237 18.85 8.57 6.05
CA GLU A 237 18.25 8.43 4.73
C GLU A 237 17.45 7.13 4.71
N LEU A 238 16.14 7.25 4.52
CA LEU A 238 15.22 6.12 4.48
C LEU A 238 15.64 5.11 3.41
N THR A 239 15.60 3.83 3.75
CA THR A 239 15.90 2.73 2.82
C THR A 239 14.63 2.26 2.12
N ALA A 240 14.80 1.62 0.95
CA ALA A 240 13.69 0.99 0.23
C ALA A 240 12.96 -0.08 1.07
N GLU A 241 13.69 -0.71 1.98
CA GLU A 241 13.17 -1.74 2.87
C GLU A 241 12.27 -1.15 3.97
N GLU A 242 12.65 0.00 4.53
CA GLU A 242 11.86 0.74 5.53
C GLU A 242 10.56 1.27 4.92
N ILE A 243 10.65 1.96 3.78
CA ILE A 243 9.46 2.43 3.03
C ILE A 243 8.56 1.26 2.65
N GLY A 244 9.16 0.15 2.19
CA GLY A 244 8.45 -1.07 1.86
C GLY A 244 7.74 -1.69 3.06
N THR A 245 8.36 -1.67 4.25
CA THR A 245 7.76 -2.16 5.50
C THR A 245 6.59 -1.27 5.92
N CYS A 246 6.75 0.05 5.85
CA CYS A 246 5.67 0.99 6.14
C CYS A 246 4.49 0.86 5.19
N ALA A 247 4.75 0.72 3.89
CA ALA A 247 3.71 0.44 2.90
C ALA A 247 3.05 -0.93 3.15
N LEU A 248 3.83 -1.94 3.51
CA LEU A 248 3.31 -3.27 3.83
C LEU A 248 2.32 -3.22 5.00
N ILE A 249 2.62 -2.45 6.04
CA ILE A 249 1.76 -2.26 7.20
C ILE A 249 0.51 -1.44 6.83
N ALA A 250 0.69 -0.33 6.10
CA ALA A 250 -0.39 0.62 5.83
C ALA A 250 -1.39 0.14 4.78
N ILE A 251 -0.90 -0.45 3.68
CA ILE A 251 -1.71 -0.77 2.50
C ILE A 251 -1.72 -2.27 2.17
N GLY A 252 -0.74 -3.04 2.66
CA GLY A 252 -0.65 -4.49 2.52
C GLY A 252 0.25 -4.98 1.38
N ALA A 253 0.65 -6.25 1.46
CA ALA A 253 1.63 -6.88 0.57
C ALA A 253 1.17 -6.97 -0.89
N ASP A 254 -0.14 -7.13 -1.10
CA ASP A 254 -0.71 -7.37 -2.42
C ASP A 254 -0.47 -6.17 -3.37
N ILE A 255 -0.50 -4.95 -2.84
CA ILE A 255 -0.31 -3.72 -3.61
C ILE A 255 1.17 -3.52 -3.94
N LEU A 256 2.05 -3.72 -2.96
CA LEU A 256 3.51 -3.68 -3.18
C LEU A 256 3.97 -4.70 -4.22
N TRP A 257 3.42 -5.91 -4.15
CA TRP A 257 3.71 -6.94 -5.15
C TRP A 257 3.18 -6.58 -6.54
N ALA A 258 2.04 -5.88 -6.63
CA ALA A 258 1.50 -5.39 -7.89
C ALA A 258 2.35 -4.27 -8.52
N LEU A 259 3.02 -3.46 -7.68
CA LEU A 259 4.05 -2.49 -8.11
C LEU A 259 5.39 -3.15 -8.47
N GLY A 260 5.48 -4.48 -8.40
CA GLY A 260 6.55 -5.24 -9.04
C GLY A 260 7.74 -5.58 -8.16
N GLY A 261 7.71 -5.31 -6.84
CA GLY A 261 8.76 -5.75 -5.90
C GLY A 261 10.19 -5.37 -6.28
N SER A 262 10.35 -4.36 -7.13
CA SER A 262 11.61 -3.97 -7.75
C SER A 262 11.87 -2.50 -7.49
N ASN A 263 13.12 -2.14 -7.21
CA ASN A 263 13.65 -0.77 -7.13
C ASN A 263 13.64 -0.07 -8.51
N ALA A 264 12.64 -0.34 -9.35
CA ALA A 264 12.53 0.21 -10.67
C ALA A 264 12.11 1.68 -10.55
N SER A 265 12.92 2.57 -11.12
CA SER A 265 12.64 4.02 -11.18
C SER A 265 11.45 4.39 -12.09
N SER A 266 10.80 3.39 -12.71
CA SER A 266 9.62 3.61 -13.54
C SER A 266 8.70 2.39 -13.51
N TRP A 267 7.42 2.63 -13.23
CA TRP A 267 6.37 1.62 -13.32
C TRP A 267 5.59 1.76 -14.61
N SER A 268 5.29 0.64 -15.26
CA SER A 268 4.38 0.66 -16.40
C SER A 268 2.96 1.06 -15.95
N LYS A 269 2.21 1.74 -16.83
CA LYS A 269 0.79 2.04 -16.60
C LYS A 269 -0.03 0.80 -16.20
N ALA A 270 0.30 -0.36 -16.78
CA ALA A 270 -0.37 -1.62 -16.47
C ALA A 270 -0.11 -2.09 -15.02
N ALA A 271 1.12 -1.91 -14.52
CA ALA A 271 1.46 -2.21 -13.12
C ALA A 271 0.72 -1.28 -12.16
N ILE A 272 0.71 0.03 -12.45
CA ILE A 272 0.01 1.05 -11.66
C ILE A 272 -1.51 0.75 -11.63
N LYS A 273 -2.15 0.51 -12.78
CA LYS A 273 -3.57 0.11 -12.85
C LYS A 273 -3.86 -1.15 -12.04
N LYS A 274 -2.96 -2.14 -12.05
CA LYS A 274 -3.10 -3.38 -11.28
C LYS A 274 -2.95 -3.14 -9.78
N ALA A 275 -1.99 -2.33 -9.38
CA ALA A 275 -1.83 -1.90 -7.99
C ALA A 275 -3.08 -1.16 -7.52
N PHE A 276 -3.64 -0.29 -8.36
CA PHE A 276 -4.85 0.46 -8.06
C PHE A 276 -6.06 -0.41 -7.89
N LYS A 277 -6.26 -1.34 -8.81
CA LYS A 277 -7.33 -2.33 -8.69
C LYS A 277 -7.21 -3.18 -7.42
N THR A 278 -6.00 -3.37 -6.90
CA THR A 278 -5.78 -4.08 -5.65
C THR A 278 -6.10 -3.18 -4.45
N ALA A 279 -5.63 -1.93 -4.47
CA ALA A 279 -5.92 -0.93 -3.44
C ALA A 279 -7.43 -0.70 -3.29
N ALA A 280 -8.11 -0.33 -4.37
CA ALA A 280 -9.55 -0.07 -4.40
C ALA A 280 -10.43 -1.26 -3.95
N LYS A 281 -9.92 -2.50 -4.03
CA LYS A 281 -10.64 -3.68 -3.52
C LYS A 281 -10.50 -3.89 -2.02
N LYS A 282 -9.40 -3.42 -1.45
CA LYS A 282 -9.05 -3.62 -0.03
C LYS A 282 -9.50 -2.44 0.82
N LEU A 283 -9.51 -1.27 0.21
CA LEU A 283 -9.82 0.00 0.84
C LEU A 283 -11.21 0.38 0.38
N LEU A 284 -12.02 0.82 1.34
CA LEU A 284 -13.46 0.88 1.16
C LEU A 284 -13.97 2.29 1.46
N GLY A 285 -13.25 3.27 0.91
CA GLY A 285 -13.63 4.67 0.94
C GLY A 285 -12.65 5.58 1.71
N PRO A 286 -13.02 6.86 1.86
CA PRO A 286 -12.16 7.92 2.40
C PRO A 286 -11.57 7.60 3.77
N ILE A 287 -12.35 6.97 4.65
CA ILE A 287 -11.90 6.62 6.01
C ILE A 287 -10.75 5.61 5.98
N GLY A 288 -10.84 4.59 5.12
CA GLY A 288 -9.77 3.61 4.99
C GLY A 288 -8.48 4.23 4.46
N VAL A 289 -8.62 5.17 3.50
CA VAL A 289 -7.49 5.93 2.95
C VAL A 289 -6.85 6.82 4.01
N ALA A 290 -7.63 7.57 4.78
CA ALA A 290 -7.12 8.43 5.85
C ALA A 290 -6.33 7.64 6.92
N ILE A 291 -6.84 6.48 7.34
CA ILE A 291 -6.14 5.58 8.28
C ILE A 291 -4.81 5.11 7.67
N ALA A 292 -4.80 4.76 6.38
CA ALA A 292 -3.59 4.29 5.71
C ALA A 292 -2.54 5.39 5.51
N VAL A 293 -2.95 6.62 5.18
CA VAL A 293 -2.05 7.79 5.11
C VAL A 293 -1.38 8.04 6.46
N VAL A 294 -2.16 8.10 7.54
CA VAL A 294 -1.60 8.31 8.89
C VAL A 294 -0.72 7.15 9.32
N SER A 295 -1.16 5.90 9.09
CA SER A 295 -0.36 4.71 9.42
C SER A 295 0.98 4.70 8.71
N PHE A 296 0.99 5.10 7.44
CA PHE A 296 2.20 5.15 6.63
C PHE A 296 3.13 6.27 7.10
N GLY A 297 2.61 7.49 7.28
CA GLY A 297 3.40 8.63 7.76
C GLY A 297 4.03 8.41 9.13
N LEU A 298 3.28 7.86 10.10
CA LEU A 298 3.82 7.55 11.43
C LEU A 298 4.92 6.47 11.38
N CYS A 299 4.75 5.47 10.50
CA CYS A 299 5.78 4.46 10.30
C CYS A 299 7.06 5.06 9.72
N LEU A 300 6.97 5.88 8.67
CA LEU A 300 8.15 6.55 8.10
C LEU A 300 8.87 7.44 9.11
N LEU A 301 8.11 8.19 9.93
CA LEU A 301 8.69 9.00 11.00
C LEU A 301 9.47 8.16 12.01
N THR A 302 8.99 6.95 12.31
CA THR A 302 9.65 6.03 13.24
C THR A 302 10.94 5.48 12.64
N GLU A 303 10.88 4.96 11.41
CA GLU A 303 12.06 4.39 10.72
C GLU A 303 13.13 5.46 10.45
N SER A 304 12.75 6.72 10.19
CA SER A 304 13.72 7.82 9.99
C SER A 304 14.52 8.19 11.24
N GLN A 305 14.08 7.78 12.44
CA GLN A 305 14.71 8.13 13.71
C GLN A 305 15.68 7.07 14.26
N ASP A 306 15.66 5.86 13.70
CA ASP A 306 16.58 4.76 14.05
C ASP A 306 17.93 4.88 13.32
#